data_AF-A0A8T0MKY4-F1
#
_entry.id   AF-A0A8T0MKY4-F1
#
_cell.length_a   1.000
_cell.length_b   1.000
_cell.length_c   1.000
_cell.angle_alpha   90.00
_cell.angle_beta   90.00
_cell.angle_gamma   90.00
#
_symmetry.space_group_name_H-M   'P 1'
#
loop_
_entity.id
_entity.type
_entity.pdbx_description
1 polymer ?
#
loop_
_entity_poly.entity_id
_entity_poly.type
_entity_poly.pdbx_seq_one_letter_code
_entity_poly.pdbx_strand_id
1 'polypeptide(L)'
;MGILVNLPPGLTEGDRLSTQLSKFKPVEVAILGNSKDQILCAIVKFAMDWSGFNDALDFETHFIQNKYGKVDWNKEDCRRDYPYGWLARFDDYHSPGPIGEHLRKNGCLRSVGDQEREGQQEIKSCIANYVCQIEEKKDIWKLEQKKDQKAIELRRVMEEKDRLVQEHNHRTIQIQQAACEKMSKMIEDSRRLDKELMIWQQKKDTRRKQLEDLASKSNIVDKTKLKEDIEKNAKEKESLNSAIQKQIEAHHELFRLLEKQELQEDTNDALRVLTYLERQLDSKHELELEREQLNGELEVRKHTGAEEDTKLQEQLDEMRKKLVEIDEEIEDAKDTNQTCFDKERIASEDLEEAKKEMIRVCMSLEQRSGKLGARSNMLFGVKRMGELDQKAFHDARKERIAKDDFDVEFTLIYSKWEHEIRQPEWYIDAEGKKKINLCLLEKIEEDHEKLQALKSEFGEDAHGLVVKALLEMHEYSPFERDPVPELWNQKEGRKGTIPEAVAYLVMQWKSNKNKNTYR
;
A
#
# COMPACT_ATOMS: atom_id res chain seq x y z
N MET A 1 19.94 -34.47 -67.61
CA MET A 1 19.53 -34.10 -68.98
C MET A 1 19.76 -35.28 -69.90
N GLY A 2 18.83 -35.60 -70.79
CA GLY A 2 18.98 -36.58 -71.86
C GLY A 2 19.46 -35.93 -73.15
N ILE A 3 20.18 -36.69 -73.97
CA ILE A 3 20.69 -36.29 -75.29
C ILE A 3 19.99 -37.17 -76.32
N LEU A 4 19.49 -36.56 -77.40
CA LEU A 4 18.95 -37.22 -78.58
C LEU A 4 19.72 -36.78 -79.82
N VAL A 5 20.16 -37.74 -80.62
CA VAL A 5 20.88 -37.49 -81.88
C VAL A 5 20.21 -38.22 -83.04
N ASN A 6 20.57 -37.86 -84.28
CA ASN A 6 20.02 -38.43 -85.51
C ASN A 6 18.50 -38.17 -85.67
N LEU A 7 18.08 -36.92 -85.49
CA LEU A 7 16.69 -36.51 -85.66
C LEU A 7 16.29 -36.44 -87.14
N PRO A 8 15.16 -37.06 -87.58
CA PRO A 8 14.71 -37.03 -88.96
C PRO A 8 14.39 -35.61 -89.49
N PRO A 9 14.67 -35.31 -90.78
CA PRO A 9 14.29 -34.04 -91.40
C PRO A 9 12.75 -33.96 -91.52
N GLY A 10 12.12 -33.24 -90.59
CA GLY A 10 10.65 -33.14 -90.44
C GLY A 10 10.19 -33.10 -88.97
N LEU A 11 11.08 -33.41 -88.02
CA LEU A 11 10.89 -33.24 -86.57
C LEU A 11 11.53 -31.93 -86.07
N THR A 12 11.37 -30.85 -86.83
CA THR A 12 11.95 -29.53 -86.51
C THR A 12 11.07 -28.67 -85.60
N GLU A 13 9.83 -29.08 -85.32
CA GLU A 13 8.95 -28.43 -84.35
C GLU A 13 9.08 -29.12 -82.98
N GLY A 14 9.55 -28.39 -81.98
CA GLY A 14 9.77 -28.91 -80.62
C GLY A 14 8.53 -29.57 -80.00
N ASP A 15 7.33 -29.15 -80.39
CA ASP A 15 6.05 -29.65 -79.88
C ASP A 15 5.78 -31.11 -80.26
N ARG A 16 6.20 -31.56 -81.45
CA ARG A 16 6.03 -32.96 -81.89
C ARG A 16 6.98 -33.92 -81.17
N LEU A 17 8.22 -33.47 -80.89
CA LEU A 17 9.21 -34.22 -80.10
C LEU A 17 8.80 -34.32 -78.63
N SER A 18 8.29 -33.22 -78.06
CA SER A 18 7.75 -33.19 -76.70
C SER A 18 6.59 -34.19 -76.53
N THR A 19 5.70 -34.28 -77.53
CA THR A 19 4.58 -35.24 -77.52
C THR A 19 5.06 -36.70 -77.52
N GLN A 20 6.10 -37.04 -78.29
CA GLN A 20 6.65 -38.40 -78.34
C GLN A 20 7.41 -38.79 -77.07
N LEU A 21 8.03 -37.82 -76.41
CA LEU A 21 8.80 -38.01 -75.19
C LEU A 21 7.96 -37.84 -73.92
N SER A 22 6.68 -37.48 -74.05
CA SER A 22 5.75 -37.26 -72.93
C SER A 22 5.68 -38.41 -71.92
N LYS A 23 5.89 -39.66 -72.38
CA LYS A 23 5.96 -40.85 -71.51
C LYS A 23 7.09 -40.80 -70.48
N PHE A 24 8.12 -39.99 -70.72
CA PHE A 24 9.25 -39.76 -69.81
C PHE A 24 9.15 -38.44 -69.05
N LYS A 25 8.00 -37.75 -69.13
CA LYS A 25 7.73 -36.49 -68.40
C LYS A 25 8.87 -35.45 -68.48
N PRO A 26 9.38 -35.12 -69.68
CA PRO A 26 10.39 -34.09 -69.80
C PRO A 26 9.82 -32.72 -69.39
N VAL A 27 10.63 -31.91 -68.71
CA VAL A 27 10.30 -30.53 -68.32
C VAL A 27 10.49 -29.59 -69.51
N GLU A 28 11.52 -29.82 -70.33
CA GLU A 28 11.84 -28.98 -71.48
C GLU A 28 12.61 -29.81 -72.53
N VAL A 29 12.39 -29.54 -73.82
CA VAL A 29 13.17 -30.15 -74.91
C VAL A 29 13.76 -29.05 -75.78
N ALA A 30 15.08 -28.91 -75.76
CA ALA A 30 15.81 -27.90 -76.53
C ALA A 30 16.45 -28.54 -77.77
N ILE A 31 16.14 -28.05 -78.96
CA ILE A 31 16.75 -28.53 -80.22
C ILE A 31 18.00 -27.69 -80.54
N LEU A 32 19.10 -28.37 -80.86
CA LEU A 32 20.40 -27.81 -81.21
C LEU A 32 20.75 -28.17 -82.66
N GLY A 33 20.94 -27.16 -83.50
CA GLY A 33 21.46 -27.31 -84.87
C GLY A 33 21.15 -26.09 -85.75
N ASN A 34 21.88 -25.95 -86.86
CA ASN A 34 21.67 -24.89 -87.85
C ASN A 34 21.17 -25.52 -89.16
N SER A 35 20.24 -24.84 -89.86
CA SER A 35 19.46 -25.39 -90.98
C SER A 35 20.27 -25.75 -92.25
N LYS A 36 21.59 -25.61 -92.22
CA LYS A 36 22.50 -25.89 -93.35
C LYS A 36 23.42 -27.12 -93.17
N ASP A 37 23.62 -27.64 -91.96
CA ASP A 37 24.65 -28.66 -91.67
C ASP A 37 24.13 -30.07 -91.25
N GLN A 38 22.88 -30.42 -91.59
CA GLN A 38 22.32 -31.79 -91.52
C GLN A 38 22.35 -32.56 -90.18
N ILE A 39 22.95 -32.07 -89.10
CA ILE A 39 22.96 -32.76 -87.79
C ILE A 39 22.15 -31.95 -86.76
N LEU A 40 20.89 -32.36 -86.57
CA LEU A 40 20.01 -31.87 -85.50
C LEU A 40 20.14 -32.81 -84.29
N CYS A 41 20.42 -32.24 -83.12
CA CYS A 41 20.36 -32.96 -81.83
C CYS A 41 19.36 -32.26 -80.90
N ALA A 42 18.82 -32.97 -79.91
CA ALA A 42 17.91 -32.41 -78.91
C ALA A 42 18.40 -32.75 -77.49
N ILE A 43 18.28 -31.78 -76.59
CA ILE A 43 18.56 -31.92 -75.16
C ILE A 43 17.24 -31.95 -74.41
N VAL A 44 17.02 -33.03 -73.69
CA VAL A 44 15.82 -33.27 -72.88
C VAL A 44 16.15 -32.92 -71.43
N LYS A 45 15.49 -31.92 -70.86
CA LYS A 45 15.60 -31.56 -69.44
C LYS A 45 14.51 -32.29 -68.65
N PHE A 46 14.91 -32.84 -67.52
CA PHE A 46 14.02 -33.50 -66.55
C PHE A 46 13.99 -32.67 -65.26
N ALA A 47 13.09 -32.99 -64.34
CA ALA A 47 13.02 -32.32 -63.04
C ALA A 47 14.34 -32.47 -62.25
N MET A 48 14.63 -31.52 -61.37
CA MET A 48 15.90 -31.45 -60.64
C MET A 48 15.93 -32.32 -59.38
N ASP A 49 14.82 -32.97 -59.06
CA ASP A 49 14.64 -33.83 -57.89
C ASP A 49 14.88 -35.32 -58.21
N TRP A 50 14.74 -36.18 -57.20
CA TRP A 50 14.90 -37.63 -57.36
C TRP A 50 13.87 -38.23 -58.32
N SER A 51 12.68 -37.63 -58.45
CA SER A 51 11.68 -38.08 -59.41
C SER A 51 12.13 -37.81 -60.85
N GLY A 52 12.63 -36.61 -61.14
CA GLY A 52 13.20 -36.27 -62.44
C GLY A 52 14.43 -37.08 -62.80
N PHE A 53 15.27 -37.46 -61.82
CA PHE A 53 16.37 -38.39 -62.06
C PHE A 53 15.90 -39.78 -62.48
N ASN A 54 14.83 -40.31 -61.86
CA ASN A 54 14.23 -41.59 -62.24
C ASN A 54 13.58 -41.53 -63.63
N ASP A 55 12.84 -40.47 -63.94
CA ASP A 55 12.24 -40.26 -65.27
C ASP A 55 13.33 -40.21 -66.37
N ALA A 56 14.48 -39.61 -66.05
CA ALA A 56 15.64 -39.54 -66.92
C ALA A 56 16.31 -40.91 -67.12
N LEU A 57 16.37 -41.75 -66.09
CA LEU A 57 16.86 -43.13 -66.17
C LEU A 57 15.94 -44.01 -67.02
N ASP A 58 14.63 -43.84 -66.90
CA ASP A 58 13.64 -44.54 -67.72
C ASP A 58 13.78 -44.18 -69.20
N PHE A 59 14.05 -42.90 -69.49
CA PHE A 59 14.40 -42.44 -70.84
C PHE A 59 15.62 -43.17 -71.40
N GLU A 60 16.75 -43.21 -70.69
CA GLU A 60 17.97 -43.89 -71.16
C GLU A 60 17.75 -45.41 -71.31
N THR A 61 17.07 -46.02 -70.34
CA THR A 61 16.75 -47.45 -70.36
C THR A 61 15.93 -47.83 -71.59
N HIS A 62 14.95 -47.02 -71.98
CA HIS A 62 14.16 -47.24 -73.18
C HIS A 62 15.00 -47.28 -74.45
N PHE A 63 15.95 -46.35 -74.62
CA PHE A 63 16.80 -46.32 -75.81
C PHE A 63 17.81 -47.48 -75.82
N ILE A 64 18.36 -47.85 -74.65
CA ILE A 64 19.23 -49.02 -74.51
C ILE A 64 18.49 -50.32 -74.86
N GLN A 65 17.28 -50.53 -74.32
CA GLN A 65 16.49 -51.74 -74.58
C GLN A 65 16.13 -51.92 -76.06
N ASN A 66 15.92 -50.82 -76.78
CA ASN A 66 15.62 -50.82 -78.21
C ASN A 66 16.88 -50.83 -79.11
N LYS A 67 18.09 -50.94 -78.55
CA LYS A 67 19.38 -50.89 -79.26
C LYS A 67 19.66 -49.56 -79.98
N TYR A 68 19.18 -48.46 -79.40
CA TYR A 68 19.39 -47.09 -79.86
C TYR A 68 20.08 -46.24 -78.77
N GLY A 69 20.92 -46.86 -77.92
CA GLY A 69 21.68 -46.16 -76.89
C GLY A 69 23.00 -45.56 -77.40
N LYS A 70 23.73 -44.85 -76.52
CA LYS A 70 25.05 -44.26 -76.84
C LYS A 70 26.05 -45.27 -77.39
N VAL A 71 26.07 -46.47 -76.82
CA VAL A 71 26.97 -47.55 -77.25
C VAL A 71 26.63 -48.02 -78.67
N ASP A 72 25.35 -48.07 -79.02
CA ASP A 72 24.90 -48.47 -80.35
C ASP A 72 25.17 -47.38 -81.39
N TRP A 73 25.08 -46.11 -81.01
CA TRP A 73 25.43 -44.97 -81.85
C TRP A 73 26.91 -44.99 -82.28
N ASN A 74 27.80 -45.41 -81.39
CA ASN A 74 29.25 -45.45 -81.63
C ASN A 74 29.74 -46.67 -82.41
N LYS A 75 28.84 -47.57 -82.88
CA LYS A 75 29.20 -48.72 -83.72
C LYS A 75 29.38 -48.29 -85.19
N GLU A 76 30.29 -48.94 -85.91
CA GLU A 76 30.55 -48.65 -87.34
C GLU A 76 29.32 -48.91 -88.23
N ASP A 77 28.51 -49.92 -87.89
CA ASP A 77 27.27 -50.30 -88.60
C ASP A 77 25.98 -49.68 -88.00
N CYS A 78 26.05 -48.44 -87.49
CA CYS A 78 24.90 -47.80 -86.86
C CYS A 78 23.76 -47.51 -87.87
N ARG A 79 22.53 -47.93 -87.53
CA ARG A 79 21.34 -47.66 -88.36
C ARG A 79 21.00 -46.18 -88.29
N ARG A 80 20.89 -45.49 -89.43
CA ARG A 80 20.59 -44.05 -89.46
C ARG A 80 19.10 -43.71 -89.59
N ASP A 81 18.24 -44.71 -89.45
CA ASP A 81 16.79 -44.57 -89.69
C ASP A 81 15.99 -44.12 -88.45
N TYR A 82 16.61 -44.09 -87.26
CA TYR A 82 15.95 -43.78 -85.99
C TYR A 82 16.82 -42.89 -85.08
N PRO A 83 16.22 -42.07 -84.19
CA PRO A 83 16.97 -41.31 -83.19
C PRO A 83 17.59 -42.20 -82.11
N TYR A 84 18.76 -41.78 -81.62
CA TYR A 84 19.49 -42.42 -80.52
C TYR A 84 19.45 -41.55 -79.28
N GLY A 85 19.35 -42.15 -78.10
CA GLY A 85 19.18 -41.43 -76.84
C GLY A 85 19.99 -41.99 -75.66
N TRP A 86 20.52 -41.10 -74.81
CA TRP A 86 21.22 -41.44 -73.56
C TRP A 86 21.21 -40.28 -72.57
N LEU A 87 21.61 -40.54 -71.31
CA LEU A 87 21.80 -39.47 -70.33
C LEU A 87 23.16 -38.81 -70.50
N ALA A 88 23.18 -37.48 -70.42
CA ALA A 88 24.42 -36.71 -70.42
C ALA A 88 25.27 -37.06 -69.19
N ARG A 89 26.48 -37.58 -69.43
CA ARG A 89 27.46 -37.91 -68.38
C ARG A 89 28.72 -37.06 -68.54
N PHE A 90 29.75 -37.38 -67.75
CA PHE A 90 31.03 -36.68 -67.73
C PHE A 90 31.61 -36.45 -69.14
N ASP A 91 31.60 -37.47 -69.99
CA ASP A 91 32.17 -37.38 -71.34
C ASP A 91 31.37 -36.44 -72.26
N ASP A 92 30.04 -36.42 -72.14
CA ASP A 92 29.17 -35.54 -72.92
C ASP A 92 29.29 -34.08 -72.47
N TYR A 93 29.41 -33.85 -71.17
CA TYR A 93 29.60 -32.53 -70.59
C TYR A 93 30.92 -31.88 -71.03
N HIS A 94 31.97 -32.69 -71.22
CA HIS A 94 33.28 -32.23 -71.69
C HIS A 94 33.49 -32.38 -73.19
N SER A 95 32.49 -32.85 -73.94
CA SER A 95 32.65 -33.05 -75.38
C SER A 95 32.83 -31.69 -76.10
N PRO A 96 33.66 -31.65 -77.16
CA PRO A 96 33.68 -30.51 -78.07
C PRO A 96 32.37 -30.47 -78.88
N GLY A 97 31.90 -29.27 -79.24
CA GLY A 97 30.69 -29.07 -80.04
C GLY A 97 29.47 -28.58 -79.25
N PRO A 98 28.31 -28.43 -79.93
CA PRO A 98 27.13 -27.74 -79.39
C PRO A 98 26.49 -28.45 -78.19
N ILE A 99 26.60 -29.78 -78.11
CA ILE A 99 26.07 -30.58 -77.00
C ILE A 99 26.81 -30.24 -75.70
N GLY A 100 28.14 -30.37 -75.67
CA GLY A 100 28.93 -30.06 -74.48
C GLY A 100 28.85 -28.58 -74.08
N GLU A 101 28.81 -27.65 -75.04
CA GLU A 101 28.63 -26.22 -74.75
C GLU A 101 27.28 -25.93 -74.10
N HIS A 102 26.19 -26.51 -74.61
CA HIS A 102 24.87 -26.35 -74.03
C HIS A 102 24.78 -26.94 -72.61
N LEU A 103 25.39 -28.11 -72.38
CA LEU A 103 25.40 -28.76 -71.07
C LEU A 103 26.15 -27.93 -70.01
N ARG A 104 27.30 -27.32 -70.37
CA ARG A 104 28.05 -26.42 -69.48
C ARG A 104 27.34 -25.11 -69.19
N LYS A 105 26.57 -24.59 -70.15
CA LYS A 105 25.83 -23.34 -69.98
C LYS A 105 24.57 -23.51 -69.13
N ASN A 106 23.91 -24.67 -69.23
CA ASN A 106 22.59 -24.90 -68.63
C ASN A 106 22.58 -25.92 -67.48
N GLY A 107 23.74 -26.41 -67.04
CA GLY A 107 23.83 -27.38 -65.96
C GLY A 107 25.21 -27.46 -65.32
N CYS A 108 25.28 -28.17 -64.19
CA CYS A 108 26.54 -28.51 -63.51
C CYS A 108 26.62 -30.02 -63.31
N LEU A 109 27.84 -30.56 -63.34
CA LEU A 109 28.07 -31.98 -63.07
C LEU A 109 27.95 -32.22 -61.55
N ARG A 110 27.05 -33.11 -61.13
CA ARG A 110 26.87 -33.53 -59.73
C ARG A 110 26.94 -35.04 -59.61
N SER A 111 27.47 -35.53 -58.50
CA SER A 111 27.40 -36.96 -58.15
C SER A 111 26.12 -37.27 -57.39
N VAL A 112 25.62 -38.50 -57.54
CA VAL A 112 24.52 -39.05 -56.73
C VAL A 112 24.84 -38.92 -55.24
N GLY A 113 26.10 -39.16 -54.85
CA GLY A 113 26.54 -39.04 -53.47
C GLY A 113 26.55 -37.61 -52.92
N ASP A 114 26.67 -36.58 -53.78
CA ASP A 114 26.60 -35.18 -53.35
C ASP A 114 25.16 -34.80 -53.01
N GLN A 115 24.22 -35.21 -53.87
CA GLN A 115 22.79 -35.00 -53.70
C GLN A 115 22.25 -35.73 -52.45
N GLU A 116 22.71 -36.96 -52.19
CA GLU A 116 22.36 -37.70 -50.97
C GLU A 116 22.84 -36.99 -49.70
N ARG A 117 24.06 -36.44 -49.70
CA ARG A 117 24.60 -35.71 -48.54
C ARG A 117 23.87 -34.40 -48.29
N GLU A 118 23.54 -33.65 -49.33
CA GLU A 118 22.71 -32.44 -49.23
C GLU A 118 21.35 -32.79 -48.57
N GLY A 119 20.65 -33.81 -49.08
CA GLY A 119 19.37 -34.26 -48.51
C GLY A 119 19.48 -34.75 -47.06
N GLN A 120 20.54 -35.47 -46.70
CA GLN A 120 20.78 -35.87 -45.30
C GLN A 120 21.04 -34.66 -44.38
N GLN A 121 21.74 -33.65 -44.88
CA GLN A 121 22.03 -32.45 -44.10
C GLN A 121 20.77 -31.62 -43.88
N GLU A 122 19.89 -31.51 -44.89
CA GLU A 122 18.57 -30.88 -44.77
C GLU A 122 17.70 -31.59 -43.73
N ILE A 123 17.65 -32.93 -43.77
CA ILE A 123 16.92 -33.73 -42.79
C ILE A 123 17.48 -33.51 -41.38
N LYS A 124 18.81 -33.53 -41.20
CA LYS A 124 19.45 -33.26 -39.90
C LYS A 124 19.12 -31.87 -39.37
N SER A 125 19.15 -30.86 -40.24
CA SER A 125 18.79 -29.48 -39.89
C SER A 125 17.33 -29.39 -39.44
N CYS A 126 16.44 -30.06 -40.16
CA CYS A 126 15.02 -30.16 -39.82
C CYS A 126 14.79 -30.84 -38.46
N ILE A 127 15.47 -31.97 -38.21
CA ILE A 127 15.40 -32.66 -36.92
C ILE A 127 15.92 -31.77 -35.79
N ALA A 128 17.05 -31.07 -35.99
CA ALA A 128 17.59 -30.16 -34.98
C ALA A 128 16.59 -29.05 -34.61
N ASN A 129 15.94 -28.44 -35.61
CA ASN A 129 14.91 -27.44 -35.37
C ASN A 129 13.72 -28.00 -34.58
N TYR A 130 13.24 -29.20 -34.91
CA TYR A 130 12.16 -29.84 -34.16
C TYR A 130 12.57 -30.19 -32.72
N VAL A 131 13.81 -30.62 -32.50
CA VAL A 131 14.33 -30.89 -31.15
C VAL A 131 14.34 -29.61 -30.32
N CYS A 132 14.83 -28.49 -30.87
CA CYS A 132 14.80 -27.18 -30.18
C CYS A 132 13.37 -26.78 -29.79
N GLN A 133 12.41 -26.88 -30.71
CA GLN A 133 11.01 -26.55 -30.42
C GLN A 133 10.39 -27.44 -29.32
N ILE A 134 10.76 -28.72 -29.29
CA ILE A 134 10.30 -29.66 -28.25
C ILE A 134 10.88 -29.28 -26.89
N GLU A 135 12.17 -28.91 -26.83
CA GLU A 135 12.83 -28.47 -25.61
C GLU A 135 12.23 -27.16 -25.08
N GLU A 136 11.99 -26.18 -25.95
CA GLU A 136 11.31 -24.92 -25.60
C GLU A 136 9.92 -25.18 -25.00
N LYS A 137 9.11 -26.02 -25.65
CA LYS A 137 7.78 -26.40 -25.13
C LYS A 137 7.85 -27.10 -23.78
N LYS A 138 8.86 -27.95 -23.57
CA LYS A 138 9.08 -28.65 -22.30
C LYS A 138 9.40 -27.67 -21.17
N ASP A 139 10.18 -26.63 -21.45
CA ASP A 139 10.52 -25.62 -20.44
C ASP A 139 9.35 -24.68 -20.13
N ILE A 140 8.54 -24.32 -21.14
CA ILE A 140 7.27 -23.59 -20.94
C ILE A 140 6.35 -24.38 -19.99
N TRP A 141 6.16 -25.68 -20.25
CA TRP A 141 5.30 -26.51 -19.40
C TRP A 141 5.78 -26.59 -17.94
N LYS A 142 7.10 -26.66 -17.71
CA LYS A 142 7.65 -26.62 -16.34
C LYS A 142 7.41 -25.26 -15.66
N LEU A 143 7.47 -24.17 -16.42
CA LEU A 143 7.20 -22.83 -15.90
C LEU A 143 5.72 -22.67 -15.53
N GLU A 144 4.79 -23.18 -16.35
CA GLU A 144 3.36 -23.21 -16.04
C GLU A 144 3.09 -23.99 -14.75
N GLN A 145 3.67 -25.19 -14.60
CA GLN A 145 3.51 -25.97 -13.38
C GLN A 145 4.00 -25.22 -12.13
N LYS A 146 5.14 -24.52 -12.23
CA LYS A 146 5.66 -23.70 -11.13
C LYS A 146 4.77 -22.49 -10.85
N LYS A 147 4.20 -21.86 -11.89
CA LYS A 147 3.27 -20.74 -11.75
C LYS A 147 2.04 -21.19 -10.96
N ASP A 148 1.43 -22.31 -11.34
CA ASP A 148 0.24 -22.83 -10.69
C ASP A 148 0.50 -23.23 -9.24
N GLN A 149 1.66 -23.86 -8.97
CA GLN A 149 2.09 -24.17 -7.61
C GLN A 149 2.22 -22.91 -6.74
N LYS A 150 2.88 -21.87 -7.25
CA LYS A 150 3.02 -20.58 -6.54
C LYS A 150 1.67 -19.88 -6.34
N ALA A 151 0.76 -19.97 -7.30
CA ALA A 151 -0.58 -19.38 -7.17
C ALA A 151 -1.38 -20.04 -6.03
N ILE A 152 -1.25 -21.36 -5.85
CA ILE A 152 -1.86 -22.08 -4.73
C ILE A 152 -1.23 -21.66 -3.40
N GLU A 153 0.10 -21.54 -3.34
CA GLU A 153 0.82 -21.09 -2.14
C GLU A 153 0.42 -19.67 -1.74
N LEU A 154 0.37 -18.75 -2.70
CA LEU A 154 -0.04 -17.37 -2.47
C LEU A 154 -1.47 -17.30 -1.92
N ARG A 155 -2.41 -18.04 -2.52
CA ARG A 155 -3.81 -18.11 -2.05
C ARG A 155 -3.89 -18.57 -0.60
N ARG A 156 -3.13 -19.61 -0.22
CA ARG A 156 -3.11 -20.11 1.18
C ARG A 156 -2.62 -19.05 2.15
N VAL A 157 -1.55 -18.34 1.81
CA VAL A 157 -0.99 -17.28 2.68
C VAL A 157 -1.97 -16.11 2.82
N MET A 158 -2.65 -15.72 1.74
CA MET A 158 -3.68 -14.68 1.78
C MET A 158 -4.86 -15.10 2.66
N GLU A 159 -5.38 -16.32 2.49
CA GLU A 159 -6.46 -16.86 3.34
C GLU A 159 -6.06 -16.98 4.83
N GLU A 160 -4.78 -17.23 5.12
CA GLU A 160 -4.26 -17.27 6.48
C GLU A 160 -4.12 -15.85 7.08
N LYS A 161 -3.62 -14.87 6.29
CA LYS A 161 -3.62 -13.45 6.69
C LYS A 161 -5.02 -13.00 7.05
N ASP A 162 -6.00 -13.24 6.18
CA ASP A 162 -7.37 -12.77 6.39
C ASP A 162 -8.01 -13.42 7.62
N ARG A 163 -7.76 -14.71 7.85
CA ARG A 163 -8.18 -15.40 9.08
C ARG A 163 -7.58 -14.78 10.33
N LEU A 164 -6.28 -14.50 10.34
CA LEU A 164 -5.60 -13.89 11.48
C LEU A 164 -6.11 -12.48 11.78
N VAL A 165 -6.35 -11.67 10.74
CA VAL A 165 -6.91 -10.31 10.88
C VAL A 165 -8.33 -10.38 11.43
N GLN A 166 -9.18 -11.25 10.90
CA GLN A 166 -10.55 -11.43 11.40
C GLN A 166 -10.56 -11.89 12.86
N GLU A 167 -9.69 -12.83 13.22
CA GLU A 167 -9.59 -13.33 14.60
C GLU A 167 -9.08 -12.23 15.56
N HIS A 168 -8.08 -11.45 15.16
CA HIS A 168 -7.58 -10.32 15.94
C HIS A 168 -8.70 -9.29 16.17
N ASN A 169 -9.37 -8.87 15.10
CA ASN A 169 -10.47 -7.90 15.18
C ASN A 169 -11.61 -8.40 16.07
N HIS A 170 -11.97 -9.67 15.95
CA HIS A 170 -13.01 -10.27 16.78
C HIS A 170 -12.62 -10.29 18.27
N ARG A 171 -11.38 -10.68 18.58
CA ARG A 171 -10.86 -10.68 19.96
C ARG A 171 -10.83 -9.26 20.55
N THR A 172 -10.41 -8.26 19.78
CA THR A 172 -10.39 -6.86 20.21
C THR A 172 -11.79 -6.38 20.57
N ILE A 173 -12.80 -6.66 19.73
CA ILE A 173 -14.19 -6.30 20.01
C ILE A 173 -14.71 -7.00 21.27
N GLN A 174 -14.43 -8.30 21.45
CA GLN A 174 -14.85 -9.02 22.64
C GLN A 174 -14.25 -8.46 23.94
N ILE A 175 -12.95 -8.13 23.92
CA ILE A 175 -12.27 -7.53 25.07
C ILE A 175 -12.88 -6.18 25.43
N GLN A 176 -13.17 -5.35 24.42
CA GLN A 176 -13.82 -4.05 24.61
C GLN A 176 -15.24 -4.19 25.17
N GLN A 177 -16.06 -5.09 24.63
CA GLN A 177 -17.42 -5.34 25.13
C GLN A 177 -17.41 -5.78 26.61
N ALA A 178 -16.53 -6.73 26.96
CA ALA A 178 -16.40 -7.19 28.34
C ALA A 178 -15.92 -6.08 29.29
N ALA A 179 -15.09 -5.15 28.83
CA ALA A 179 -14.69 -3.97 29.59
C ALA A 179 -15.86 -2.99 29.80
N CYS A 180 -16.60 -2.67 28.74
CA CYS A 180 -17.78 -1.80 28.80
C CYS A 180 -18.87 -2.35 29.74
N GLU A 181 -19.13 -3.66 29.71
CA GLU A 181 -20.11 -4.31 30.60
C GLU A 181 -19.69 -4.21 32.07
N LYS A 182 -18.42 -4.48 32.37
CA LYS A 182 -17.87 -4.34 33.73
C LYS A 182 -17.98 -2.90 34.22
N MET A 183 -17.67 -1.93 33.38
CA MET A 183 -17.72 -0.53 33.75
C MET A 183 -19.15 -0.03 33.94
N SER A 184 -20.10 -0.45 33.09
CA SER A 184 -21.52 -0.13 33.23
C SER A 184 -22.07 -0.63 34.57
N LYS A 185 -21.71 -1.86 34.96
CA LYS A 185 -22.09 -2.42 36.26
C LYS A 185 -21.49 -1.63 37.43
N MET A 186 -20.23 -1.21 37.33
CA MET A 186 -19.57 -0.41 38.36
C MET A 186 -20.23 0.96 38.54
N ILE A 187 -20.63 1.61 37.44
CA ILE A 187 -21.37 2.88 37.46
C ILE A 187 -22.75 2.70 38.13
N GLU A 188 -23.47 1.62 37.80
CA GLU A 188 -24.77 1.30 38.39
C GLU A 188 -24.66 1.10 39.92
N ASP A 189 -23.67 0.33 40.36
CA ASP A 189 -23.39 0.09 41.78
C ASP A 189 -23.00 1.38 42.52
N SER A 190 -22.18 2.23 41.89
CA SER A 190 -21.77 3.52 42.45
C SER A 190 -22.96 4.47 42.63
N ARG A 191 -23.82 4.59 41.61
CA ARG A 191 -25.08 5.37 41.69
C ARG A 191 -26.01 4.88 42.79
N ARG A 192 -26.05 3.56 43.04
CA ARG A 192 -26.84 2.98 44.14
C ARG A 192 -26.28 3.40 45.50
N LEU A 193 -24.97 3.27 45.69
CA LEU A 193 -24.30 3.68 46.93
C LEU A 193 -24.47 5.18 47.20
N ASP A 194 -24.40 6.04 46.19
CA ASP A 194 -24.64 7.48 46.33
C ASP A 194 -26.05 7.78 46.87
N LYS A 195 -27.06 7.09 46.34
CA LYS A 195 -28.45 7.23 46.82
C LYS A 195 -28.57 6.80 48.28
N GLU A 196 -27.93 5.71 48.68
CA GLU A 196 -27.93 5.23 50.06
C GLU A 196 -27.24 6.23 51.00
N LEU A 197 -26.07 6.74 50.64
CA LEU A 197 -25.35 7.75 51.42
C LEU A 197 -26.15 9.05 51.57
N MET A 198 -26.84 9.49 50.51
CA MET A 198 -27.71 10.66 50.55
C MET A 198 -28.87 10.48 51.54
N ILE A 199 -29.51 9.31 51.55
CA ILE A 199 -30.57 8.98 52.51
C ILE A 199 -30.02 8.99 53.94
N TRP A 200 -28.84 8.41 54.16
CA TRP A 200 -28.19 8.39 55.48
C TRP A 200 -27.81 9.79 55.96
N GLN A 201 -27.30 10.66 55.09
CA GLN A 201 -27.02 12.06 55.42
C GLN A 201 -28.29 12.79 55.86
N GLN A 202 -29.38 12.69 55.09
CA GLN A 202 -30.65 13.33 55.43
C GLN A 202 -31.18 12.85 56.79
N LYS A 203 -31.09 11.55 57.07
CA LYS A 203 -31.51 10.97 58.34
C LYS A 203 -30.68 11.51 59.51
N LYS A 204 -29.36 11.64 59.35
CA LYS A 204 -28.47 12.21 60.38
C LYS A 204 -28.71 13.69 60.62
N ASP A 205 -28.94 14.46 59.56
CA ASP A 205 -29.27 15.89 59.68
C ASP A 205 -30.63 16.13 60.33
N THR A 206 -31.62 15.27 60.04
CA THR A 206 -32.92 15.32 60.71
C THR A 206 -32.79 15.01 62.21
N ARG A 207 -32.02 13.96 62.56
CA ARG A 207 -31.75 13.61 63.96
C ARG A 207 -30.99 14.70 64.71
N ARG A 208 -30.04 15.37 64.06
CA ARG A 208 -29.30 16.51 64.61
C ARG A 208 -30.25 17.65 64.99
N LYS A 209 -31.14 18.07 64.08
CA LYS A 209 -32.13 19.12 64.35
C LYS A 209 -33.04 18.77 65.54
N GLN A 210 -33.47 17.50 65.63
CA GLN A 210 -34.24 17.01 66.77
C GLN A 210 -33.47 17.10 68.10
N LEU A 211 -32.18 16.77 68.09
CA LEU A 211 -31.33 16.87 69.29
C LEU A 211 -31.07 18.33 69.69
N GLU A 212 -30.90 19.24 68.73
CA GLU A 212 -30.77 20.70 68.96
C GLU A 212 -32.06 21.30 69.56
N ASP A 213 -33.22 20.88 69.06
CA ASP A 213 -34.53 21.29 69.61
C ASP A 213 -34.77 20.77 71.03
N LEU A 214 -34.35 19.53 71.33
CA LEU A 214 -34.44 18.95 72.66
C LEU A 214 -33.44 19.61 73.63
N ALA A 215 -32.24 19.95 73.17
CA ALA A 215 -31.24 20.67 73.95
C ALA A 215 -31.72 22.03 74.43
N SER A 216 -32.52 22.69 73.60
CA SER A 216 -33.13 23.98 73.92
C SER A 216 -34.23 23.91 74.98
N LYS A 217 -34.75 22.72 75.31
CA LYS A 217 -35.94 22.51 76.17
C LYS A 217 -35.66 21.76 77.50
N SER A 218 -34.43 21.35 77.78
CA SER A 218 -34.09 20.30 78.76
C SER A 218 -33.69 20.78 80.18
N ASN A 219 -34.12 20.03 81.21
CA ASN A 219 -33.68 20.13 82.62
C ASN A 219 -32.39 19.31 82.91
N ILE A 220 -31.79 19.45 84.11
CA ILE A 220 -30.40 19.04 84.44
C ILE A 220 -30.10 17.54 84.24
N VAL A 221 -31.03 16.62 84.53
CA VAL A 221 -30.82 15.15 84.41
C VAL A 221 -30.90 14.67 82.95
N ASP A 222 -31.66 15.36 82.10
CA ASP A 222 -31.74 15.04 80.67
C ASP A 222 -30.54 15.59 79.88
N LYS A 223 -29.85 16.61 80.43
CA LYS A 223 -28.64 17.19 79.79
C LYS A 223 -27.47 16.22 79.68
N THR A 224 -27.29 15.28 80.59
CA THR A 224 -26.18 14.30 80.52
C THR A 224 -26.45 13.25 79.44
N LYS A 225 -27.64 12.64 79.43
CA LYS A 225 -28.06 11.70 78.37
C LYS A 225 -28.09 12.36 76.99
N LEU A 226 -28.53 13.61 76.92
CA LEU A 226 -28.56 14.35 75.66
C LEU A 226 -27.15 14.66 75.13
N LYS A 227 -26.19 14.93 76.01
CA LYS A 227 -24.77 15.08 75.63
C LYS A 227 -24.20 13.77 75.06
N GLU A 228 -24.49 12.64 75.69
CA GLU A 228 -24.07 11.31 75.19
C GLU A 228 -24.66 11.01 73.79
N ASP A 229 -25.95 11.31 73.58
CA ASP A 229 -26.62 11.14 72.29
C ASP A 229 -26.08 12.09 71.19
N ILE A 230 -25.74 13.34 71.56
CA ILE A 230 -25.09 14.30 70.65
C ILE A 230 -23.70 13.81 70.26
N GLU A 231 -22.91 13.36 71.23
CA GLU A 231 -21.56 12.84 71.00
C GLU A 231 -21.59 11.58 70.13
N LYS A 232 -22.55 10.68 70.37
CA LYS A 232 -22.76 9.49 69.53
C LYS A 232 -23.15 9.85 68.10
N ASN A 233 -24.07 10.79 67.92
CA ASN A 233 -24.49 11.25 66.59
C ASN A 233 -23.35 11.96 65.84
N ALA A 234 -22.47 12.67 66.56
CA ALA A 234 -21.28 13.30 66.00
C ALA A 234 -20.26 12.25 65.49
N LYS A 235 -19.94 11.23 66.30
CA LYS A 235 -19.04 10.13 65.90
C LYS A 235 -19.57 9.36 64.68
N GLU A 236 -20.87 9.06 64.66
CA GLU A 236 -21.50 8.39 63.52
C GLU A 236 -21.52 9.28 62.26
N LYS A 237 -21.59 10.61 62.41
CA LYS A 237 -21.49 11.57 61.28
C LYS A 237 -20.06 11.66 60.74
N GLU A 238 -19.05 11.64 61.58
CA GLU A 238 -17.64 11.55 61.15
C GLU A 238 -17.39 10.27 60.35
N SER A 239 -17.93 9.13 60.82
CA SER A 239 -17.87 7.87 60.08
C SER A 239 -18.56 7.94 58.72
N LEU A 240 -19.71 8.62 58.62
CA LEU A 240 -20.43 8.82 57.36
C LEU A 240 -19.65 9.73 56.39
N ASN A 241 -19.06 10.81 56.90
CA ASN A 241 -18.22 11.70 56.09
C ASN A 241 -16.98 10.97 55.57
N SER A 242 -16.36 10.10 56.38
CA SER A 242 -15.26 9.24 55.93
C SER A 242 -15.68 8.28 54.81
N ALA A 243 -16.90 7.73 54.88
CA ALA A 243 -17.44 6.87 53.82
C ALA A 243 -17.71 7.65 52.52
N ILE A 244 -18.26 8.86 52.61
CA ILE A 244 -18.49 9.74 51.45
C ILE A 244 -17.17 10.14 50.80
N GLN A 245 -16.15 10.47 51.60
CA GLN A 245 -14.83 10.83 51.09
C GLN A 245 -14.20 9.68 50.31
N LYS A 246 -14.26 8.45 50.86
CA LYS A 246 -13.80 7.24 50.15
C LYS A 246 -14.58 6.99 48.86
N GLN A 247 -15.87 7.32 48.84
CA GLN A 247 -16.68 7.19 47.63
C GLN A 247 -16.31 8.23 46.58
N ILE A 248 -16.02 9.48 46.96
CA ILE A 248 -15.50 10.51 46.06
C ILE A 248 -14.15 10.08 45.46
N GLU A 249 -13.27 9.50 46.29
CA GLU A 249 -11.99 8.94 45.82
C GLU A 249 -12.19 7.79 44.82
N ALA A 250 -13.14 6.89 45.08
CA ALA A 250 -13.48 5.82 44.15
C ALA A 250 -14.10 6.33 42.84
N HIS A 251 -14.92 7.40 42.89
CA HIS A 251 -15.45 8.07 41.70
C HIS A 251 -14.34 8.71 40.88
N HIS A 252 -13.35 9.37 41.51
CA HIS A 252 -12.18 9.89 40.80
C HIS A 252 -11.38 8.76 40.13
N GLU A 253 -11.20 7.61 40.77
CA GLU A 253 -10.58 6.45 40.12
C GLU A 253 -11.38 5.91 38.94
N LEU A 254 -12.70 5.82 39.08
CA LEU A 254 -13.58 5.40 38.00
C LEU A 254 -13.54 6.38 36.82
N PHE A 255 -13.48 7.69 37.10
CA PHE A 255 -13.33 8.74 36.09
C PHE A 255 -12.00 8.65 35.35
N ARG A 256 -10.89 8.38 36.07
CA ARG A 256 -9.58 8.12 35.45
C ARG A 256 -9.60 6.90 34.53
N LEU A 257 -10.31 5.84 34.92
CA LEU A 257 -10.47 4.64 34.08
C LEU A 257 -11.35 4.92 32.85
N LEU A 258 -12.38 5.76 32.99
CA LEU A 258 -13.22 6.23 31.88
C LEU A 258 -12.44 7.07 30.88
N GLU A 259 -11.68 8.07 31.32
CA GLU A 259 -10.82 8.89 30.44
C GLU A 259 -9.80 8.02 29.70
N LYS A 260 -9.22 7.03 30.39
CA LYS A 260 -8.30 6.08 29.76
C LYS A 260 -8.99 5.23 28.69
N GLN A 261 -10.26 4.90 28.87
CA GLN A 261 -11.07 4.17 27.90
C GLN A 261 -11.57 5.08 26.76
N GLU A 262 -11.85 6.35 27.00
CA GLU A 262 -12.23 7.34 25.98
C GLU A 262 -11.05 7.62 25.03
N LEU A 263 -9.83 7.77 25.57
CA LEU A 263 -8.60 7.73 24.76
C LEU A 263 -8.45 6.42 23.98
N GLN A 264 -8.94 5.32 24.56
CA GLN A 264 -8.95 4.02 23.90
C GLN A 264 -10.04 3.91 22.81
N GLU A 265 -11.08 4.74 22.88
CA GLU A 265 -12.16 4.89 21.89
C GLU A 265 -11.73 5.81 20.74
N ASP A 266 -11.04 6.92 21.03
CA ASP A 266 -10.39 7.78 20.02
C ASP A 266 -9.32 7.00 19.24
N THR A 267 -8.54 6.17 19.93
CA THR A 267 -7.62 5.23 19.24
C THR A 267 -8.39 4.14 18.48
N ASN A 268 -9.60 3.77 18.89
CA ASN A 268 -10.47 2.85 18.16
C ASN A 268 -11.03 3.48 16.87
N ASP A 269 -11.34 4.77 16.89
CA ASP A 269 -11.74 5.52 15.69
C ASP A 269 -10.56 5.72 14.74
N ALA A 270 -9.35 5.99 15.27
CA ALA A 270 -8.12 5.93 14.48
C ALA A 270 -7.87 4.52 13.90
N LEU A 271 -8.12 3.46 14.66
CA LEU A 271 -8.05 2.06 14.19
C LEU A 271 -9.11 1.76 13.12
N ARG A 272 -10.31 2.34 13.21
CA ARG A 272 -11.35 2.22 12.17
C ARG A 272 -10.93 2.90 10.88
N VAL A 273 -10.34 4.10 10.96
CA VAL A 273 -9.78 4.81 9.80
C VAL A 273 -8.62 4.01 9.19
N LEU A 274 -7.70 3.49 10.02
CA LEU A 274 -6.63 2.59 9.57
C LEU A 274 -7.17 1.33 8.90
N THR A 275 -8.18 0.67 9.48
CA THR A 275 -8.82 -0.51 8.89
C THR A 275 -9.49 -0.19 7.54
N TYR A 276 -10.10 0.99 7.42
CA TYR A 276 -10.69 1.45 6.17
C TYR A 276 -9.63 1.70 5.10
N LEU A 277 -8.52 2.36 5.46
CA LEU A 277 -7.39 2.60 4.57
C LEU A 277 -6.69 1.30 4.17
N GLU A 278 -6.55 0.34 5.09
CA GLU A 278 -6.04 -1.00 4.81
C GLU A 278 -6.91 -1.74 3.81
N ARG A 279 -8.25 -1.64 3.91
CA ARG A 279 -9.17 -2.23 2.92
C ARG A 279 -9.06 -1.57 1.55
N GLN A 280 -8.93 -0.25 1.51
CA GLN A 280 -8.70 0.48 0.24
C GLN A 280 -7.37 0.07 -0.40
N LEU A 281 -6.33 -0.12 0.41
CA LEU A 281 -5.03 -0.60 -0.05
C LEU A 281 -5.09 -2.05 -0.54
N ASP A 282 -5.77 -2.94 0.18
CA ASP A 282 -5.99 -4.34 -0.22
C ASP A 282 -6.76 -4.42 -1.54
N SER A 283 -7.83 -3.63 -1.70
CA SER A 283 -8.59 -3.55 -2.96
C SER A 283 -7.73 -3.05 -4.12
N LYS A 284 -6.86 -2.06 -3.89
CA LYS A 284 -5.92 -1.58 -4.91
C LYS A 284 -4.91 -2.66 -5.29
N HIS A 285 -4.33 -3.36 -4.31
CA HIS A 285 -3.40 -4.45 -4.57
C HIS A 285 -4.05 -5.62 -5.32
N GLU A 286 -5.34 -5.89 -5.08
CA GLU A 286 -6.10 -6.91 -5.81
C GLU A 286 -6.23 -6.55 -7.30
N LEU A 287 -6.60 -5.30 -7.60
CA LEU A 287 -6.65 -4.79 -8.98
C LEU A 287 -5.27 -4.78 -9.65
N GLU A 288 -4.20 -4.42 -8.93
CA GLU A 288 -2.83 -4.48 -9.46
C GLU A 288 -2.39 -5.92 -9.75
N LEU A 289 -2.79 -6.89 -8.91
CA LEU A 289 -2.51 -8.30 -9.14
C LEU A 289 -3.28 -8.82 -10.37
N GLU A 290 -4.55 -8.45 -10.53
CA GLU A 290 -5.35 -8.80 -11.71
C GLU A 290 -4.74 -8.22 -12.99
N ARG A 291 -4.28 -6.95 -12.94
CA ARG A 291 -3.55 -6.31 -14.05
C ARG A 291 -2.32 -7.12 -14.45
N GLU A 292 -1.47 -7.51 -13.49
CA GLU A 292 -0.26 -8.30 -13.79
C GLU A 292 -0.58 -9.71 -14.31
N GLN A 293 -1.65 -10.35 -13.80
CA GLN A 293 -2.10 -11.65 -14.29
C GLN A 293 -2.56 -11.56 -15.75
N LEU A 294 -3.42 -10.58 -16.07
CA LEU A 294 -3.90 -10.34 -17.43
C LEU A 294 -2.73 -9.99 -18.37
N ASN A 295 -1.79 -9.15 -17.92
CA ASN A 295 -0.60 -8.80 -18.70
C ASN A 295 0.29 -10.02 -18.99
N GLY A 296 0.51 -10.88 -17.99
CA GLY A 296 1.23 -12.14 -18.16
C GLY A 296 0.54 -13.12 -19.11
N GLU A 297 -0.77 -13.28 -19.02
CA GLU A 297 -1.55 -14.10 -19.96
C GLU A 297 -1.49 -13.58 -21.39
N LEU A 298 -1.51 -12.26 -21.55
CA LEU A 298 -1.44 -11.59 -22.84
C LEU A 298 -0.07 -11.84 -23.48
N GLU A 299 1.02 -11.76 -22.71
CA GLU A 299 2.37 -12.01 -23.20
C GLU A 299 2.59 -13.48 -23.58
N VAL A 300 2.07 -14.43 -22.79
CA VAL A 300 2.07 -15.86 -23.16
C VAL A 300 1.29 -16.08 -24.46
N ARG A 301 0.10 -15.47 -24.60
CA ARG A 301 -0.73 -15.63 -25.80
C ARG A 301 -0.10 -15.07 -27.07
N LYS A 302 0.61 -13.94 -26.99
CA LYS A 302 1.39 -13.37 -28.11
C LYS A 302 2.43 -14.37 -28.63
N HIS A 303 3.00 -15.20 -27.76
CA HIS A 303 4.02 -16.17 -28.13
C HIS A 303 3.46 -17.52 -28.57
N THR A 304 2.21 -17.86 -28.25
CA THR A 304 1.60 -19.18 -28.57
C THR A 304 0.98 -19.33 -29.97
N GLY A 305 1.01 -18.31 -30.82
CA GLY A 305 0.61 -18.46 -32.22
C GLY A 305 -0.11 -17.24 -32.77
N ALA A 306 0.68 -16.31 -33.32
CA ALA A 306 0.18 -15.34 -34.27
C ALA A 306 0.18 -16.02 -35.64
N GLU A 307 -1.01 -16.34 -36.16
CA GLU A 307 -1.42 -16.23 -37.57
C GLU A 307 -2.68 -17.12 -37.77
N GLU A 308 -3.83 -16.46 -37.95
CA GLU A 308 -5.10 -16.99 -38.51
C GLU A 308 -6.25 -17.47 -37.60
N ASP A 309 -6.27 -17.25 -36.29
CA ASP A 309 -7.48 -17.49 -35.49
C ASP A 309 -8.14 -16.17 -35.05
N THR A 310 -9.15 -15.72 -35.80
CA THR A 310 -9.94 -14.49 -35.50
C THR A 310 -10.50 -14.51 -34.08
N LYS A 311 -10.78 -15.70 -33.54
CA LYS A 311 -11.28 -15.88 -32.18
C LYS A 311 -10.23 -15.59 -31.11
N LEU A 312 -8.95 -15.88 -31.36
CA LEU A 312 -7.84 -15.49 -30.47
C LEU A 312 -7.65 -13.98 -30.47
N GLN A 313 -7.83 -13.33 -31.63
CA GLN A 313 -7.71 -11.87 -31.75
C GLN A 313 -8.81 -11.13 -30.98
N GLU A 314 -10.07 -11.56 -31.10
CA GLU A 314 -11.19 -10.98 -30.33
C GLU A 314 -10.97 -11.11 -28.82
N GLN A 315 -10.47 -12.26 -28.35
CA GLN A 315 -10.14 -12.46 -26.93
C GLN A 315 -8.97 -11.59 -26.46
N LEU A 316 -7.96 -11.39 -27.30
CA LEU A 316 -6.84 -10.49 -26.99
C LEU A 316 -7.28 -9.03 -26.89
N ASP A 317 -8.21 -8.61 -27.76
CA ASP A 317 -8.75 -7.25 -27.74
C ASP A 317 -9.67 -7.04 -26.52
N GLU A 318 -10.43 -8.05 -26.12
CA GLU A 318 -11.22 -8.00 -24.88
C GLU A 318 -10.34 -7.93 -23.62
N MET A 319 -9.24 -8.69 -23.57
CA MET A 319 -8.26 -8.58 -22.47
C MET A 319 -7.58 -7.22 -22.43
N ARG A 320 -7.21 -6.66 -23.59
CA ARG A 320 -6.68 -5.29 -23.68
C ARG A 320 -7.66 -4.26 -23.15
N LYS A 321 -8.95 -4.41 -23.46
CA LYS A 321 -9.98 -3.50 -22.97
C LYS A 321 -10.10 -3.55 -21.44
N LYS A 322 -10.10 -4.76 -20.85
CA LYS A 322 -10.12 -4.92 -19.38
C LYS A 322 -8.90 -4.33 -18.70
N LEU A 323 -7.72 -4.44 -19.31
CA LEU A 323 -6.51 -3.78 -18.79
C LEU A 323 -6.67 -2.26 -18.74
N VAL A 324 -7.23 -1.65 -19.79
CA VAL A 324 -7.51 -0.20 -19.81
C VAL A 324 -8.53 0.17 -18.74
N GLU A 325 -9.61 -0.60 -18.58
CA GLU A 325 -10.63 -0.37 -17.54
C GLU A 325 -10.02 -0.41 -16.13
N ILE A 326 -9.15 -1.39 -15.82
CA ILE A 326 -8.45 -1.49 -14.52
C ILE A 326 -7.46 -0.34 -14.32
N ASP A 327 -6.71 0.06 -15.37
CA ASP A 327 -5.78 1.19 -15.30
C ASP A 327 -6.52 2.52 -15.03
N GLU A 328 -7.68 2.72 -15.67
CA GLU A 328 -8.57 3.86 -15.42
C GLU A 328 -9.08 3.87 -13.96
N GLU A 329 -9.55 2.73 -13.44
CA GLU A 329 -10.01 2.64 -12.04
C GLU A 329 -8.88 2.92 -11.01
N ILE A 330 -7.67 2.41 -11.27
CA ILE A 330 -6.50 2.67 -10.42
C ILE A 330 -6.13 4.16 -10.44
N GLU A 331 -6.18 4.80 -11.61
CA GLU A 331 -5.83 6.21 -11.73
C GLU A 331 -6.90 7.12 -11.10
N ASP A 332 -8.18 6.85 -11.31
CA ASP A 332 -9.29 7.54 -10.64
C ASP A 332 -9.18 7.44 -9.10
N ALA A 333 -8.82 6.25 -8.59
CA ALA A 333 -8.58 6.04 -7.16
C ALA A 333 -7.36 6.82 -6.63
N LYS A 334 -6.29 6.99 -7.41
CA LYS A 334 -5.15 7.84 -7.03
C LYS A 334 -5.53 9.31 -7.01
N ASP A 335 -6.23 9.78 -8.03
CA ASP A 335 -6.61 11.20 -8.18
C ASP A 335 -7.55 11.64 -7.06
N THR A 336 -8.52 10.79 -6.71
CA THR A 336 -9.44 11.04 -5.59
C THR A 336 -8.70 11.06 -4.25
N ASN A 337 -7.77 10.14 -4.01
CA ASN A 337 -6.95 10.12 -2.79
C ASN A 337 -6.03 11.34 -2.70
N GLN A 338 -5.36 11.72 -3.79
CA GLN A 338 -4.51 12.90 -3.84
C GLN A 338 -5.32 14.17 -3.55
N THR A 339 -6.50 14.30 -4.16
CA THR A 339 -7.42 15.42 -3.90
C THR A 339 -7.86 15.47 -2.43
N CYS A 340 -8.12 14.32 -1.82
CA CYS A 340 -8.49 14.23 -0.40
C CYS A 340 -7.33 14.70 0.49
N PHE A 341 -6.12 14.21 0.22
CA PHE A 341 -4.91 14.61 0.93
C PHE A 341 -4.66 16.11 0.84
N ASP A 342 -4.76 16.69 -0.37
CA ASP A 342 -4.56 18.12 -0.56
C ASP A 342 -5.59 18.95 0.17
N LYS A 343 -6.86 18.53 0.19
CA LYS A 343 -7.93 19.20 0.95
C LYS A 343 -7.72 19.11 2.46
N GLU A 344 -7.32 17.96 2.97
CA GLU A 344 -7.05 17.76 4.40
C GLU A 344 -5.84 18.61 4.84
N ARG A 345 -4.77 18.63 4.04
CA ARG A 345 -3.62 19.51 4.26
C ARG A 345 -4.03 20.98 4.32
N ILE A 346 -4.78 21.45 3.34
CA ILE A 346 -5.27 22.85 3.31
C ILE A 346 -6.16 23.13 4.52
N ALA A 347 -7.10 22.24 4.84
CA ALA A 347 -7.99 22.41 5.99
C ALA A 347 -7.22 22.44 7.33
N SER A 348 -6.18 21.61 7.45
CA SER A 348 -5.30 21.61 8.62
C SER A 348 -4.46 22.89 8.72
N GLU A 349 -3.93 23.39 7.60
CA GLU A 349 -3.22 24.67 7.53
C GLU A 349 -4.14 25.84 7.92
N ASP A 350 -5.34 25.89 7.37
CA ASP A 350 -6.36 26.90 7.70
C ASP A 350 -6.78 26.85 9.17
N LEU A 351 -6.93 25.64 9.74
CA LEU A 351 -7.28 25.46 11.14
C LEU A 351 -6.19 25.96 12.08
N GLU A 352 -4.93 25.66 11.77
CA GLU A 352 -3.78 26.11 12.55
C GLU A 352 -3.59 27.63 12.45
N GLU A 353 -3.79 28.23 11.27
CA GLU A 353 -3.75 29.68 11.11
C GLU A 353 -4.91 30.36 11.86
N ALA A 354 -6.12 29.81 11.79
CA ALA A 354 -7.27 30.30 12.56
C ALA A 354 -7.02 30.22 14.08
N LYS A 355 -6.35 29.16 14.55
CA LYS A 355 -5.94 29.01 15.95
C LYS A 355 -4.97 30.12 16.36
N LYS A 356 -3.92 30.36 15.56
CA LYS A 356 -2.91 31.41 15.80
C LYS A 356 -3.54 32.80 15.84
N GLU A 357 -4.44 33.09 14.90
CA GLU A 357 -5.13 34.38 14.85
C GLU A 357 -6.06 34.55 16.05
N MET A 358 -6.79 33.49 16.46
CA MET A 358 -7.63 33.55 17.66
C MET A 358 -6.81 33.85 18.91
N ILE A 359 -5.67 33.16 19.09
CA ILE A 359 -4.74 33.41 20.20
C ILE A 359 -4.26 34.88 20.15
N ARG A 360 -3.88 35.38 18.97
CA ARG A 360 -3.46 36.79 18.77
C ARG A 360 -4.55 37.79 19.16
N VAL A 361 -5.80 37.53 18.76
CA VAL A 361 -6.96 38.36 19.10
C VAL A 361 -7.22 38.35 20.61
N CYS A 362 -7.22 37.18 21.25
CA CYS A 362 -7.39 37.06 22.70
C CYS A 362 -6.29 37.80 23.47
N MET A 363 -5.01 37.62 23.10
CA MET A 363 -3.89 38.37 23.71
C MET A 363 -4.07 39.88 23.57
N SER A 364 -4.49 40.34 22.40
CA SER A 364 -4.73 41.78 22.14
C SER A 364 -5.85 42.35 23.00
N LEU A 365 -6.92 41.57 23.24
CA LEU A 365 -8.03 41.96 24.11
C LEU A 365 -7.63 41.99 25.58
N GLU A 366 -6.83 41.03 26.03
CA GLU A 366 -6.28 40.99 27.39
C GLU A 366 -5.39 42.22 27.66
N GLN A 367 -4.48 42.55 26.73
CA GLN A 367 -3.64 43.75 26.80
C GLN A 367 -4.47 45.04 26.90
N ARG A 368 -5.51 45.16 26.07
CA ARG A 368 -6.38 46.35 26.03
C ARG A 368 -7.24 46.51 27.29
N SER A 369 -7.53 45.41 27.99
CA SER A 369 -8.26 45.41 29.26
C SER A 369 -7.38 45.77 30.49
N GLY A 370 -6.06 45.90 30.31
CA GLY A 370 -5.10 46.19 31.38
C GLY A 370 -4.94 45.03 32.38
N LYS A 371 -5.43 43.84 32.05
CA LYS A 371 -5.43 42.65 32.91
C LYS A 371 -4.90 41.46 32.11
N LEU A 372 -3.60 41.18 32.22
CA LEU A 372 -3.00 39.95 31.69
C LEU A 372 -3.41 38.74 32.57
N GLY A 373 -3.67 37.60 31.92
CA GLY A 373 -3.95 36.30 32.56
C GLY A 373 -5.33 36.22 33.24
N ALA A 374 -5.44 35.36 34.28
CA ALA A 374 -6.67 35.05 35.05
C ALA A 374 -7.37 36.25 35.74
N ARG A 375 -6.98 37.48 35.41
CA ARG A 375 -7.62 38.73 35.85
C ARG A 375 -8.65 39.25 34.84
N SER A 376 -8.70 38.75 33.61
CA SER A 376 -9.78 39.10 32.69
C SER A 376 -11.08 38.42 33.15
N ASN A 377 -12.19 39.15 33.31
CA ASN A 377 -13.53 38.54 33.44
C ASN A 377 -13.99 37.90 32.10
N MET A 378 -13.05 37.51 31.25
CA MET A 378 -13.27 36.99 29.92
C MET A 378 -13.35 35.47 30.01
N LEU A 379 -14.41 34.89 29.44
CA LEU A 379 -14.63 33.43 29.48
C LEU A 379 -13.51 32.66 28.76
N PHE A 380 -12.99 33.24 27.67
CA PHE A 380 -11.90 32.69 26.87
C PHE A 380 -10.69 33.62 26.95
N GLY A 381 -9.52 33.06 27.23
CA GLY A 381 -8.25 33.78 27.25
C GLY A 381 -7.11 32.92 26.72
N VAL A 382 -5.89 33.42 26.84
CA VAL A 382 -4.68 32.68 26.46
C VAL A 382 -3.97 32.18 27.71
N LYS A 383 -3.74 30.88 27.77
CA LYS A 383 -2.89 30.26 28.80
C LYS A 383 -1.56 29.89 28.18
N ARG A 384 -0.46 30.21 28.85
CA ARG A 384 0.88 29.80 28.43
C ARG A 384 1.19 28.46 29.11
N MET A 385 1.09 27.38 28.34
CA MET A 385 1.29 26.02 28.83
C MET A 385 2.76 25.84 29.20
N GLY A 386 3.01 25.44 30.44
CA GLY A 386 4.36 25.27 30.98
C GLY A 386 4.94 26.53 31.66
N GLU A 387 4.19 27.62 31.75
CA GLU A 387 4.56 28.77 32.59
C GLU A 387 4.01 28.58 34.02
N LEU A 388 4.86 28.80 35.02
CA LEU A 388 4.49 28.75 36.42
C LEU A 388 3.51 29.88 36.75
N ASP A 389 2.35 29.56 37.34
CA ASP A 389 1.39 30.59 37.73
C ASP A 389 1.97 31.44 38.88
N GLN A 390 2.48 32.62 38.54
CA GLN A 390 3.11 33.54 39.48
C GLN A 390 2.21 33.88 40.66
N LYS A 391 0.90 34.02 40.45
CA LYS A 391 -0.03 34.41 41.53
C LYS A 391 -0.35 33.23 42.42
N ALA A 392 -0.69 32.08 41.85
CA ALA A 392 -0.96 30.88 42.62
C ALA A 392 0.28 30.45 43.41
N PHE A 393 1.46 30.57 42.81
CA PHE A 393 2.74 30.26 43.46
C PHE A 393 3.08 31.27 44.57
N HIS A 394 2.76 32.55 44.37
CA HIS A 394 2.87 33.58 45.39
C HIS A 394 1.92 33.33 46.57
N ASP A 395 0.65 33.04 46.30
CA ASP A 395 -0.38 32.81 47.30
C ASP A 395 -0.09 31.55 48.13
N ALA A 396 0.32 30.45 47.48
CA ALA A 396 0.76 29.21 48.14
C ALA A 396 1.92 29.44 49.12
N ARG A 397 2.79 30.44 48.85
CA ARG A 397 3.94 30.76 49.70
C ARG A 397 3.64 31.81 50.77
N LYS A 398 2.67 32.71 50.53
CA LYS A 398 2.30 33.81 51.43
C LYS A 398 1.75 33.32 52.78
N GLU A 399 1.28 32.08 52.85
CA GLU A 399 0.83 31.45 54.10
C GLU A 399 1.97 31.04 55.04
N ARG A 400 3.26 31.13 54.62
CA ARG A 400 4.41 30.57 55.38
C ARG A 400 5.52 31.53 55.82
N ILE A 401 5.60 32.80 55.39
CA ILE A 401 6.74 33.70 55.66
C ILE A 401 6.32 35.08 56.22
N ALA A 402 7.11 35.66 57.13
CA ALA A 402 6.91 37.01 57.71
C ALA A 402 7.29 38.16 56.74
N LYS A 403 6.60 39.30 56.86
CA LYS A 403 6.29 40.23 55.77
C LYS A 403 7.40 41.16 55.24
N ASP A 404 8.54 41.33 55.88
CA ASP A 404 9.37 42.53 55.60
C ASP A 404 10.35 42.41 54.41
N ASP A 405 10.60 41.21 53.85
CA ASP A 405 11.46 41.00 52.64
C ASP A 405 10.87 40.02 51.59
N PHE A 406 9.58 39.67 51.73
CA PHE A 406 8.94 38.58 50.99
C PHE A 406 8.94 38.77 49.46
N ASP A 407 8.72 39.99 48.96
CA ASP A 407 8.53 40.23 47.52
C ASP A 407 9.83 40.08 46.71
N VAL A 408 10.98 40.44 47.29
CA VAL A 408 12.29 40.31 46.65
C VAL A 408 12.72 38.84 46.62
N GLU A 409 12.55 38.13 47.74
CA GLU A 409 12.82 36.69 47.81
C GLU A 409 11.86 35.86 46.94
N PHE A 410 10.59 36.28 46.83
CA PHE A 410 9.62 35.64 45.95
C PHE A 410 10.05 35.74 44.49
N THR A 411 10.45 36.94 44.06
CA THR A 411 10.88 37.19 42.67
C THR A 411 12.08 36.31 42.29
N LEU A 412 13.07 36.20 43.17
CA LEU A 412 14.25 35.35 42.95
C LEU A 412 13.89 33.87 42.82
N ILE A 413 13.00 33.38 43.67
CA ILE A 413 12.61 31.95 43.70
C ILE A 413 11.67 31.61 42.54
N TYR A 414 10.76 32.50 42.19
CA TYR A 414 9.92 32.36 40.99
C TYR A 414 10.80 32.29 39.73
N SER A 415 11.75 33.21 39.57
CA SER A 415 12.69 33.19 38.43
C SER A 415 13.57 31.94 38.41
N LYS A 416 14.02 31.46 39.58
CA LYS A 416 14.77 30.20 39.69
C LYS A 416 13.94 29.03 39.17
N TRP A 417 12.69 28.89 39.60
CA TRP A 417 11.85 27.77 39.18
C TRP A 417 11.37 27.88 37.74
N GLU A 418 11.07 29.07 37.24
CA GLU A 418 10.84 29.29 35.81
C GLU A 418 12.04 28.85 34.97
N HIS A 419 13.26 29.18 35.40
CA HIS A 419 14.48 28.75 34.71
C HIS A 419 14.68 27.23 34.79
N GLU A 420 14.45 26.64 35.97
CA GLU A 420 14.55 25.19 36.19
C GLU A 420 13.52 24.42 35.36
N ILE A 421 12.28 24.88 35.24
CA ILE A 421 11.24 24.23 34.42
C ILE A 421 11.65 24.22 32.94
N ARG A 422 12.34 25.25 32.45
CA ARG A 422 12.81 25.32 31.06
C ARG A 422 14.07 24.52 30.77
N GLN A 423 14.69 23.92 31.79
CA GLN A 423 15.90 23.12 31.59
C GLN A 423 15.59 21.84 30.79
N PRO A 424 16.35 21.53 29.72
CA PRO A 424 16.21 20.29 28.93
C PRO A 424 16.48 19.02 29.74
N GLU A 425 17.16 19.10 30.88
CA GLU A 425 17.48 17.99 31.78
C GLU A 425 16.24 17.30 32.36
N TRP A 426 15.07 17.93 32.26
CA TRP A 426 13.77 17.34 32.57
C TRP A 426 13.16 16.51 31.42
N TYR A 427 13.78 16.46 30.23
CA TYR A 427 13.32 15.72 29.04
C TYR A 427 14.00 14.34 28.93
N ILE A 428 13.21 13.27 28.71
CA ILE A 428 13.70 11.89 28.51
C ILE A 428 13.01 11.27 27.29
N ASP A 429 13.81 10.68 26.39
CA ASP A 429 13.40 10.08 25.11
C ASP A 429 13.13 8.57 25.19
N ALA A 430 12.71 8.01 24.04
CA ALA A 430 12.12 6.69 23.87
C ALA A 430 13.11 5.50 24.02
N GLU A 431 14.43 5.73 24.01
CA GLU A 431 15.44 4.65 24.05
C GLU A 431 16.20 4.51 25.38
N GLY A 432 15.78 5.22 26.43
CA GLY A 432 16.03 4.84 27.80
C GLY A 432 17.43 5.15 28.36
N LYS A 433 17.54 6.29 29.05
CA LYS A 433 18.15 6.34 30.39
C LYS A 433 17.67 7.55 31.22
N LYS A 434 17.13 7.20 32.40
CA LYS A 434 16.55 7.99 33.52
C LYS A 434 15.22 8.74 33.30
N LYS A 435 14.15 7.96 33.09
CA LYS A 435 12.75 8.06 33.58
C LYS A 435 12.23 9.42 34.10
N ILE A 436 11.37 10.04 33.29
CA ILE A 436 10.16 10.77 33.66
C ILE A 436 9.18 10.32 32.58
N ASN A 437 8.41 9.29 32.91
CA ASN A 437 7.49 8.63 32.01
C ASN A 437 6.10 9.24 32.25
N LEU A 438 5.39 9.63 31.18
CA LEU A 438 3.99 10.11 31.24
C LEU A 438 3.04 9.15 31.99
N CYS A 439 3.34 7.85 32.06
CA CYS A 439 2.58 6.87 32.85
C CYS A 439 2.92 6.81 34.36
N LEU A 440 3.88 7.61 34.84
CA LEU A 440 4.33 7.66 36.25
C LEU A 440 4.05 9.02 36.89
N LEU A 441 2.88 9.62 36.64
CA LEU A 441 2.64 10.99 37.07
C LEU A 441 2.19 11.17 38.54
N GLU A 442 1.79 10.09 39.21
CA GLU A 442 1.75 10.04 40.68
C GLU A 442 3.12 9.64 41.27
N LYS A 443 4.08 9.30 40.42
CA LYS A 443 5.46 8.92 40.77
C LYS A 443 6.46 9.70 39.90
N ILE A 444 6.39 11.02 39.94
CA ILE A 444 7.65 11.71 40.24
C ILE A 444 7.97 11.22 41.64
N GLU A 445 8.60 10.03 41.75
CA GLU A 445 9.26 9.63 42.97
C GLU A 445 10.10 10.85 43.34
N GLU A 446 9.81 11.45 44.50
CA GLU A 446 10.67 11.45 45.68
C GLU A 446 12.21 11.36 45.48
N ASP A 447 12.74 11.47 44.27
CA ASP A 447 14.13 11.15 43.89
C ASP A 447 14.81 12.32 43.20
N HIS A 448 14.07 13.38 42.81
CA HIS A 448 14.70 14.63 42.41
C HIS A 448 14.88 15.51 43.64
N GLU A 449 16.11 15.54 44.18
CA GLU A 449 16.50 16.36 45.34
C GLU A 449 15.96 17.80 45.25
N LYS A 450 15.88 18.36 44.03
CA LYS A 450 15.32 19.69 43.76
C LYS A 450 13.81 19.81 44.08
N LEU A 451 12.98 18.84 43.70
CA LEU A 451 11.52 18.87 43.97
C LEU A 451 11.21 18.48 45.42
N GLN A 452 12.00 17.59 46.03
CA GLN A 452 11.90 17.32 47.47
C GLN A 452 12.29 18.54 48.31
N ALA A 453 13.35 19.26 47.91
CA ALA A 453 13.72 20.53 48.53
C ALA A 453 12.60 21.56 48.37
N LEU A 454 11.99 21.68 47.17
CA LEU A 454 10.84 22.55 46.94
C LEU A 454 9.67 22.24 47.87
N LYS A 455 9.30 20.95 47.98
CA LYS A 455 8.19 20.49 48.82
C LYS A 455 8.47 20.71 50.31
N SER A 456 9.71 20.51 50.74
CA SER A 456 10.15 20.73 52.12
C SER A 456 10.17 22.22 52.49
N GLU A 457 10.70 23.07 51.60
CA GLU A 457 10.84 24.51 51.82
C GLU A 457 9.53 25.28 51.64
N PHE A 458 8.73 24.94 50.63
CA PHE A 458 7.59 25.76 50.19
C PHE A 458 6.22 25.07 50.28
N GLY A 459 6.17 23.77 50.61
CA GLY A 459 4.93 23.03 50.83
C GLY A 459 4.36 22.34 49.59
N GLU A 460 3.28 21.56 49.80
CA GLU A 460 2.66 20.72 48.77
C GLU A 460 2.06 21.53 47.62
N ASP A 461 1.44 22.68 47.93
CA ASP A 461 0.75 23.51 46.93
C ASP A 461 1.74 24.12 45.92
N ALA A 462 2.88 24.61 46.42
CA ALA A 462 3.96 25.13 45.56
C ALA A 462 4.61 24.02 44.72
N HIS A 463 4.78 22.82 45.30
CA HIS A 463 5.26 21.64 44.59
C HIS A 463 4.30 21.23 43.46
N GLY A 464 3.00 21.16 43.74
CA GLY A 464 1.98 20.79 42.75
C GLY A 464 1.92 21.76 41.56
N LEU A 465 2.11 23.06 41.79
CA LEU A 465 2.14 24.06 40.73
C LEU A 465 3.35 23.91 39.80
N VAL A 466 4.53 23.61 40.35
CA VAL A 466 5.75 23.37 39.56
C VAL A 466 5.66 22.07 38.77
N VAL A 467 5.15 21.00 39.40
CA VAL A 467 4.92 19.70 38.70
C VAL A 467 3.94 19.88 37.55
N LYS A 468 2.85 20.61 37.78
CA LYS A 468 1.88 20.92 36.72
C LYS A 468 2.52 21.68 35.56
N ALA A 469 3.34 22.69 35.83
CA ALA A 469 4.06 23.42 34.77
C ALA A 469 5.06 22.52 34.00
N LEU A 470 5.77 21.62 34.69
CA LEU A 470 6.68 20.66 34.04
C LEU A 470 5.93 19.70 33.09
N LEU A 471 4.71 19.31 33.44
CA LEU A 471 3.88 18.45 32.60
C LEU A 471 3.33 19.13 31.38
N GLU A 472 2.81 20.34 31.56
CA GLU A 472 2.37 21.17 30.45
C GLU A 472 3.56 21.43 29.50
N MET A 473 4.78 21.60 30.02
CA MET A 473 5.99 21.72 29.19
C MET A 473 6.28 20.45 28.40
N HIS A 474 6.13 19.27 29.00
CA HIS A 474 6.37 18.00 28.31
C HIS A 474 5.34 17.71 27.21
N GLU A 475 4.07 18.05 27.45
CA GLU A 475 2.98 17.83 26.50
C GLU A 475 3.04 18.81 25.31
N TYR A 476 3.31 20.09 25.57
CA TYR A 476 3.20 21.14 24.55
C TYR A 476 4.53 21.59 23.95
N SER A 477 5.64 21.45 24.68
CA SER A 477 6.97 21.90 24.25
C SER A 477 8.08 20.95 24.74
N PRO A 478 8.02 19.66 24.39
CA PRO A 478 8.93 18.65 24.93
C PRO A 478 10.41 18.97 24.66
N PHE A 479 10.71 19.49 23.46
CA PHE A 479 12.07 19.74 22.99
C PHE A 479 12.52 21.18 23.18
N GLU A 480 11.68 22.15 22.79
CA GLU A 480 12.02 23.57 22.84
C GLU A 480 11.98 24.13 24.27
N ARG A 481 11.20 23.49 25.16
CA ARG A 481 11.06 23.86 26.58
C ARG A 481 10.66 25.32 26.81
N ASP A 482 9.97 25.89 25.83
CA ASP A 482 9.41 27.25 25.91
C ASP A 482 7.90 27.21 26.10
N PRO A 483 7.32 28.09 26.96
CA PRO A 483 5.88 28.07 27.20
C PRO A 483 5.07 28.41 25.94
N VAL A 484 4.17 27.50 25.56
CA VAL A 484 3.36 27.61 24.34
C VAL A 484 2.01 28.25 24.66
N PRO A 485 1.62 29.34 23.97
CA PRO A 485 0.29 29.93 24.14
C PRO A 485 -0.79 29.01 23.57
N GLU A 486 -1.81 28.75 24.36
CA GLU A 486 -2.94 27.90 23.99
C GLU A 486 -4.26 28.60 24.35
N LEU A 487 -5.29 28.36 23.53
CA LEU A 487 -6.61 28.91 23.77
C LEU A 487 -7.25 28.20 24.98
N TRP A 488 -7.71 28.97 25.97
CA TRP A 488 -8.15 28.42 27.25
C TRP A 488 -9.53 28.91 27.66
N ASN A 489 -10.39 27.96 28.06
CA ASN A 489 -11.66 28.25 28.71
C ASN A 489 -11.41 28.41 30.22
N GLN A 490 -11.46 29.66 30.71
CA GLN A 490 -11.14 29.96 32.10
C GLN A 490 -12.19 29.44 33.10
N LYS A 491 -13.44 29.25 32.66
CA LYS A 491 -14.53 28.75 33.51
C LYS A 491 -14.47 27.25 33.71
N GLU A 492 -14.19 26.52 32.63
CA GLU A 492 -14.16 25.05 32.65
C GLU A 492 -12.77 24.50 32.94
N GLY A 493 -11.72 25.32 32.90
CA GLY A 493 -10.37 24.90 33.23
C GLY A 493 -9.79 23.92 32.21
N ARG A 494 -10.18 24.03 30.93
CA ARG A 494 -9.73 23.16 29.84
C ARG A 494 -9.35 23.97 28.60
N LYS A 495 -8.69 23.29 27.66
CA LYS A 495 -8.42 23.82 26.31
C LYS A 495 -9.74 24.23 25.64
N GLY A 496 -9.77 25.47 25.15
CA GLY A 496 -10.90 26.05 24.44
C GLY A 496 -10.83 25.73 22.94
N THR A 497 -11.98 25.54 22.30
CA THR A 497 -12.04 25.34 20.85
C THR A 497 -12.25 26.67 20.11
N ILE A 498 -11.79 26.77 18.86
CA ILE A 498 -11.97 27.97 18.03
C ILE A 498 -13.46 28.34 17.91
N PRO A 499 -14.40 27.42 17.62
CA PRO A 499 -15.83 27.77 17.50
C PRO A 499 -16.41 28.37 18.79
N GLU A 500 -16.05 27.83 19.96
CA GLU A 500 -16.52 28.36 21.25
C GLU A 500 -16.01 29.78 21.50
N ALA A 501 -14.73 30.03 21.21
CA ALA A 501 -14.14 31.36 21.37
C ALA A 501 -14.72 32.39 20.39
N VAL A 502 -14.93 32.01 19.12
CA VAL A 502 -15.62 32.86 18.13
C VAL A 502 -17.03 33.20 18.62
N ALA A 503 -17.80 32.20 19.06
CA ALA A 503 -19.17 32.41 19.53
C ALA A 503 -19.21 33.39 20.72
N TYR A 504 -18.27 33.24 21.66
CA TYR A 504 -18.12 34.15 22.78
C TYR A 504 -17.78 35.58 22.33
N LEU A 505 -16.82 35.76 21.42
CA LEU A 505 -16.43 37.07 20.89
C LEU A 505 -17.59 37.77 20.15
N VAL A 506 -18.34 37.02 19.34
CA VAL A 506 -19.52 37.53 18.64
C VAL A 506 -20.60 37.98 19.63
N MET A 507 -20.82 37.20 20.70
CA MET A 507 -21.76 37.56 21.76
C MET A 507 -21.33 38.87 22.44
N GLN A 508 -20.05 38.99 22.84
CA GLN A 508 -19.52 40.21 23.46
C GLN A 508 -19.64 41.43 22.54
N TRP A 509 -19.34 41.27 21.25
CA TRP A 509 -19.48 42.34 20.26
C TRP A 509 -20.93 42.82 20.13
N LYS A 510 -21.90 41.90 20.03
CA LYS A 510 -23.34 42.23 19.99
C LYS A 510 -23.79 42.97 21.25
N SER A 511 -23.37 42.51 22.43
CA SER A 511 -23.69 43.16 23.70
C SER A 511 -23.11 44.56 23.83
N ASN A 512 -21.91 44.83 23.30
CA ASN A 512 -21.31 46.16 23.30
C ASN A 512 -21.96 47.11 22.29
N LYS A 513 -22.43 46.59 21.13
CA LYS A 513 -23.18 47.40 20.15
C LYS A 513 -24.47 47.96 20.74
N ASN A 514 -25.22 47.13 21.48
CA ASN A 514 -26.48 47.54 22.11
C ASN A 514 -26.29 48.53 23.27
N LYS A 515 -25.10 48.62 23.88
CA LYS A 515 -24.80 49.61 24.93
C LYS A 515 -24.48 51.01 24.36
N ASN A 516 -24.01 51.09 23.12
CA ASN A 516 -23.68 52.36 22.46
C ASN A 516 -24.87 53.00 21.73
N THR A 517 -26.01 52.31 21.56
CA THR A 517 -27.24 52.86 20.99
C THR A 517 -28.17 53.56 21.99
N TYR A 518 -27.87 53.48 23.30
CA TYR A 518 -28.63 54.15 24.37
C TYR A 518 -27.83 55.25 25.08
N ARG A 519 -26.82 55.82 24.42
CA ARG A 519 -26.04 56.96 24.91
C ARG A 519 -26.30 58.22 24.11
#